data_AF-A0AAE3FMN8-F1
#
_entry.id   AF-A0AAE3FMN8-F1
#
_cell.length_a   1.000
_cell.length_b   1.000
_cell.length_c   1.000
_cell.angle_alpha   90.00
_cell.angle_beta   90.00
_cell.angle_gamma   90.00
#
_symmetry.space_group_name_H-M   'P 1'
#
loop_
_entity.id
_entity.type
_entity.pdbx_description
1 polymer ?
#
loop_
_entity_poly.entity_id
_entity_poly.type
_entity_poly.pdbx_seq_one_letter_code
_entity_poly.pdbx_strand_id
1 'polypeptide(L)'
;MLKEHLEIVTGNSTYLDDIHFDNEVYLYVIRSNYARAKIKSISKPSNALLFLTGKDFYAEMPVISLPNARIARMPVLAKEDVNFFGQPVAAIVTENRYDTEDVAEEVSVEYEPEKPITNVYESMKDEDIIHPNLKTNVSIDTEVKGGNVKLKEKADVVVEREITQNRIVSNPMEPKGIIAYYHDGILTVYSSIQAPFRIRNDLREVLGIEPERIKVFAPKNVGGGFGNKVPAHPEYVIASIASMKLGRPVKWIETRREHLTNPTQGRGVSGKVRLYATKEGKALGVEGEII
;
A
#
# COMPACT_ATOMS: atom_id res chain seq x y z
N MET A 1 33.93 11.39 -4.63
CA MET A 1 32.57 11.31 -5.22
C MET A 1 32.36 9.86 -5.63
N LEU A 2 31.30 9.19 -5.18
CA LEU A 2 30.98 7.84 -5.70
C LEU A 2 30.72 7.97 -7.20
N LYS A 3 31.21 7.04 -8.02
CA LYS A 3 31.08 7.06 -9.49
C LYS A 3 29.63 7.24 -9.95
N GLU A 4 28.70 6.77 -9.12
CA GLU A 4 27.26 6.74 -9.33
C GLU A 4 26.59 8.12 -9.11
N HIS A 5 27.28 9.06 -8.44
CA HIS A 5 26.68 10.32 -8.01
C HIS A 5 26.90 11.47 -8.98
N LEU A 6 27.84 11.35 -9.93
CA LEU A 6 28.15 12.45 -10.85
C LEU A 6 26.92 12.86 -11.65
N GLU A 7 26.23 11.89 -12.25
CA GLU A 7 25.00 12.18 -13.01
C GLU A 7 23.87 12.73 -12.14
N ILE A 8 23.77 12.31 -10.87
CA ILE A 8 22.77 12.82 -9.93
C ILE A 8 23.03 14.30 -9.63
N VAL A 9 24.27 14.67 -9.28
CA VAL A 9 24.59 16.06 -8.92
C VAL A 9 24.61 16.99 -10.14
N THR A 10 24.79 16.46 -11.35
CA THR A 10 24.71 17.25 -12.59
C THR A 10 23.30 17.27 -13.21
N GLY A 11 22.31 16.59 -12.62
CA GLY A 11 20.95 16.51 -13.18
C GLY A 11 20.83 15.66 -14.45
N ASN A 12 21.79 14.79 -14.74
CA ASN A 12 21.80 13.89 -15.89
C ASN A 12 21.32 12.46 -15.55
N SER A 13 20.89 12.25 -14.31
CA SER A 13 20.26 11.01 -13.87
C SER A 13 18.82 10.91 -14.37
N THR A 14 18.31 9.69 -14.52
CA THR A 14 16.91 9.42 -14.87
C THR A 14 16.17 8.73 -13.72
N TYR A 15 15.07 9.33 -13.30
CA TYR A 15 14.06 8.79 -12.39
C TYR A 15 12.81 8.39 -13.16
N LEU A 16 11.76 7.91 -12.48
CA LEU A 16 10.61 7.37 -13.19
C LEU A 16 9.86 8.41 -14.04
N ASP A 17 9.56 9.59 -13.49
CA ASP A 17 8.76 10.61 -14.18
C ASP A 17 9.52 11.23 -15.37
N ASP A 18 10.84 11.06 -15.43
CA ASP A 18 11.69 11.49 -16.54
C ASP A 18 11.58 10.57 -17.77
N ILE A 19 11.00 9.37 -17.62
CA ILE A 19 10.82 8.41 -18.72
C ILE A 19 9.53 8.73 -19.46
N HIS A 20 9.60 8.94 -20.78
CA HIS A 20 8.44 9.20 -21.62
C HIS A 20 8.32 8.18 -22.76
N PHE A 21 7.08 7.86 -23.12
CA PHE A 21 6.75 7.06 -24.29
C PHE A 21 5.84 7.84 -25.23
N ASP A 22 5.95 7.56 -26.52
CA ASP A 22 5.01 8.07 -27.51
C ASP A 22 3.59 7.57 -27.22
N ASN A 23 2.61 8.47 -27.35
CA ASN A 23 1.19 8.21 -27.08
C ASN A 23 0.88 7.75 -25.65
N GLU A 24 1.75 8.05 -24.67
CA GLU A 24 1.44 7.78 -23.26
C GLU A 24 0.18 8.52 -22.79
N VAL A 25 -0.54 7.90 -21.87
CA VAL A 25 -1.76 8.43 -21.24
C VAL A 25 -1.60 8.42 -19.73
N TYR A 26 -2.42 9.21 -19.04
CA TYR A 26 -2.24 9.48 -17.62
C TYR A 26 -3.37 8.88 -16.81
N LEU A 27 -3.01 8.07 -15.83
CA LEU A 27 -3.94 7.49 -14.86
C LEU A 27 -4.09 8.43 -13.67
N TYR A 28 -5.33 8.60 -13.20
CA TYR A 28 -5.64 9.19 -11.90
C TYR A 28 -6.58 8.27 -11.13
N VAL A 29 -6.35 8.16 -9.82
CA VAL A 29 -7.11 7.27 -8.93
C VAL A 29 -7.93 8.11 -7.97
N ILE A 30 -9.25 7.95 -8.07
CA ILE A 30 -10.22 8.59 -7.19
C ILE A 30 -10.28 7.79 -5.91
N ARG A 31 -10.17 8.49 -4.78
CA ARG A 31 -10.03 7.89 -3.45
C ARG A 31 -11.13 8.35 -2.52
N SER A 32 -11.47 7.50 -1.55
CA SER A 32 -12.44 7.85 -0.54
C SER A 32 -11.97 8.96 0.40
N ASN A 33 -12.87 9.87 0.72
CA ASN A 33 -12.74 10.84 1.79
C ASN A 33 -13.36 10.37 3.12
N TYR A 34 -13.81 9.11 3.21
CA TYR A 34 -14.38 8.51 4.41
C TYR A 34 -13.44 7.43 4.97
N ALA A 35 -13.34 7.38 6.31
CA ALA A 35 -12.65 6.30 7.00
C ALA A 35 -13.46 5.00 7.02
N ARG A 36 -14.79 5.09 6.92
CA ARG A 36 -15.69 3.94 6.76
C ARG A 36 -17.01 4.38 6.14
N ALA A 37 -17.45 3.73 5.08
CA ALA A 37 -18.72 4.03 4.43
C ALA A 37 -19.12 2.93 3.42
N LYS A 38 -20.42 2.82 3.13
CA LYS A 38 -20.90 2.08 1.95
C LYS A 38 -20.90 2.98 0.73
N ILE A 39 -20.51 2.44 -0.41
CA ILE A 39 -20.59 3.11 -1.72
C ILE A 39 -22.01 2.89 -2.26
N LYS A 40 -22.77 3.96 -2.46
CA LYS A 40 -24.11 3.92 -3.05
C LYS A 40 -24.06 4.00 -4.57
N SER A 41 -23.32 4.97 -5.08
CA SER A 41 -23.18 5.20 -6.51
C SER A 41 -21.86 5.92 -6.81
N ILE A 42 -21.40 5.77 -8.06
CA ILE A 42 -20.25 6.49 -8.61
C ILE A 42 -20.69 6.99 -9.99
N SER A 43 -20.64 8.30 -10.24
CA SER A 43 -20.94 8.86 -11.56
C SER A 43 -19.79 8.61 -12.52
N LYS A 44 -20.11 8.50 -13.82
CA LYS A 44 -19.10 8.42 -14.87
C LYS A 44 -18.74 9.85 -15.33
N PRO A 45 -17.46 10.19 -15.52
CA PRO A 45 -17.07 11.48 -16.06
C PRO A 45 -17.34 11.55 -17.57
N SER A 46 -17.39 12.77 -18.11
CA SER A 46 -17.73 13.01 -19.52
C SER A 46 -16.59 12.68 -20.49
N ASN A 47 -15.33 12.99 -20.13
CA ASN A 47 -14.20 13.04 -21.07
C ASN A 47 -13.01 12.11 -20.72
N ALA A 48 -13.25 11.01 -20.02
CA ALA A 48 -12.20 10.01 -19.78
C ALA A 48 -12.04 9.03 -20.95
N LEU A 49 -10.81 8.73 -21.36
CA LEU A 49 -10.50 7.64 -22.31
C LEU A 49 -10.93 6.28 -21.75
N LEU A 50 -10.76 6.13 -20.44
CA LEU A 50 -11.16 4.94 -19.70
C LEU A 50 -11.61 5.37 -18.31
N PHE A 51 -12.71 4.78 -17.85
CA PHE A 51 -13.20 4.90 -16.49
C PHE A 51 -13.40 3.50 -15.93
N LEU A 52 -12.86 3.24 -14.75
CA LEU A 52 -12.93 1.95 -14.08
C LEU A 52 -13.42 2.12 -12.64
N THR A 53 -14.28 1.21 -12.23
CA THR A 53 -14.81 1.08 -10.88
C THR A 53 -14.69 -0.38 -10.43
N GLY A 54 -14.95 -0.67 -9.15
CA GLY A 54 -15.06 -2.05 -8.65
C GLY A 54 -16.19 -2.88 -9.30
N LYS A 55 -17.05 -2.28 -10.13
CA LYS A 55 -18.05 -2.99 -10.94
C LYS A 55 -17.49 -3.52 -12.26
N ASP A 56 -16.46 -2.89 -12.81
CA ASP A 56 -15.86 -3.25 -14.09
C ASP A 56 -14.89 -4.42 -13.96
N PHE A 57 -14.19 -4.50 -12.82
CA PHE A 57 -13.38 -5.63 -12.44
C PHE A 57 -13.30 -5.72 -10.91
N TYR A 58 -13.11 -6.94 -10.41
CA TYR A 58 -12.80 -7.17 -9.00
C TYR A 58 -11.50 -7.96 -8.90
N ALA A 59 -10.55 -7.40 -8.17
CA ALA A 59 -9.28 -8.02 -7.89
C ALA A 59 -8.79 -7.54 -6.53
N GLU A 60 -8.02 -8.37 -5.85
CA GLU A 60 -7.51 -8.11 -4.51
C GLU A 60 -5.99 -8.08 -4.53
N MET A 61 -5.42 -7.17 -3.75
CA MET A 61 -3.98 -7.04 -3.62
C MET A 61 -3.39 -8.30 -2.94
N PRO A 62 -2.22 -8.78 -3.38
CA PRO A 62 -1.53 -9.89 -2.75
C PRO A 62 -1.07 -9.50 -1.35
N VAL A 63 -0.96 -10.49 -0.49
CA VAL A 63 -0.55 -10.30 0.90
C VAL A 63 0.44 -11.37 1.30
N ILE A 64 1.47 -10.98 2.04
CA ILE A 64 2.36 -11.94 2.70
C ILE A 64 1.65 -12.38 3.99
N SER A 65 1.23 -13.64 4.03
CA SER A 65 0.56 -14.22 5.20
C SER A 65 1.56 -14.74 6.22
N LEU A 66 1.27 -14.53 7.50
CA LEU A 66 1.90 -15.24 8.60
C LEU A 66 1.06 -16.48 8.97
N PRO A 67 1.65 -17.55 9.54
CA PRO A 67 0.88 -18.67 10.06
C PRO A 67 -0.23 -18.20 11.00
N ASN A 68 -1.44 -18.74 10.82
CA ASN A 68 -2.65 -18.43 11.59
C ASN A 68 -3.20 -17.00 11.45
N ALA A 69 -2.68 -16.18 10.54
CA ALA A 69 -3.23 -14.86 10.27
C ALA A 69 -4.60 -14.95 9.58
N ARG A 70 -5.59 -14.22 10.12
CA ARG A 70 -6.86 -13.90 9.48
C ARG A 70 -6.64 -12.70 8.57
N ILE A 71 -6.87 -12.88 7.28
CA ILE A 71 -6.51 -11.91 6.24
C ILE A 71 -7.76 -11.33 5.62
N ALA A 72 -7.87 -10.00 5.68
CA ALA A 72 -8.70 -9.24 4.75
C ALA A 72 -7.78 -8.73 3.64
N ARG A 73 -7.98 -9.21 2.41
CA ARG A 73 -7.24 -8.69 1.26
C ARG A 73 -7.83 -7.35 0.85
N MET A 74 -6.98 -6.39 0.52
CA MET A 74 -7.40 -5.07 0.08
C MET A 74 -7.88 -5.14 -1.38
N PRO A 75 -9.09 -4.70 -1.73
CA PRO A 75 -9.51 -4.63 -3.12
C PRO A 75 -8.69 -3.57 -3.88
N VAL A 76 -8.41 -3.81 -5.16
CA VAL A 76 -7.70 -2.86 -6.03
C VAL A 76 -8.51 -1.57 -6.20
N LEU A 77 -9.82 -1.71 -6.44
CA LEU A 77 -10.81 -0.64 -6.34
C LEU A 77 -11.94 -1.13 -5.44
N ALA A 78 -12.33 -0.32 -4.46
CA ALA A 78 -13.47 -0.62 -3.61
C ALA A 78 -14.74 -0.79 -4.44
N LYS A 79 -15.55 -1.80 -4.07
CA LYS A 79 -16.78 -2.14 -4.79
C LYS A 79 -18.04 -1.77 -4.02
N GLU A 80 -18.13 -2.19 -2.76
CA GLU A 80 -19.34 -2.05 -1.94
C GLU A 80 -19.13 -1.10 -0.78
N ASP A 81 -17.93 -1.10 -0.19
CA ASP A 81 -17.59 -0.32 0.98
C ASP A 81 -16.12 0.12 0.97
N VAL A 82 -15.85 1.13 1.78
CA VAL A 82 -14.51 1.66 2.07
C VAL A 82 -14.29 1.56 3.57
N ASN A 83 -13.05 1.23 3.97
CA ASN A 83 -12.66 0.96 5.36
C ASN A 83 -11.44 1.79 5.81
N PHE A 84 -11.00 2.75 5.00
CA PHE A 84 -10.04 3.76 5.40
C PHE A 84 -10.05 4.98 4.47
N PHE A 85 -9.63 6.12 5.01
CA PHE A 85 -9.48 7.35 4.24
C PHE A 85 -8.36 7.19 3.21
N GLY A 86 -8.63 7.52 1.95
CA GLY A 86 -7.69 7.37 0.84
C GLY A 86 -7.81 6.04 0.08
N GLN A 87 -8.77 5.17 0.44
CA GLN A 87 -8.99 3.91 -0.28
C GLN A 87 -9.40 4.17 -1.74
N PRO A 88 -8.74 3.54 -2.74
CA PRO A 88 -9.13 3.65 -4.15
C PRO A 88 -10.58 3.19 -4.38
N VAL A 89 -11.38 3.98 -5.09
CA VAL A 89 -12.79 3.67 -5.40
C VAL A 89 -13.09 3.67 -6.90
N ALA A 90 -12.39 4.51 -7.66
CA ALA A 90 -12.47 4.53 -9.11
C ALA A 90 -11.15 5.01 -9.72
N ALA A 91 -11.01 4.84 -11.03
CA ALA A 91 -9.86 5.31 -11.78
C ALA A 91 -10.29 5.87 -13.13
N ILE A 92 -9.60 6.92 -13.56
CA ILE A 92 -9.77 7.53 -14.89
C ILE A 92 -8.44 7.52 -15.63
N VAL A 93 -8.52 7.50 -16.96
CA VAL A 93 -7.36 7.69 -17.83
C VAL A 93 -7.66 8.81 -18.83
N THR A 94 -6.72 9.74 -18.99
CA THR A 94 -6.83 10.90 -19.89
C THR A 94 -5.62 10.97 -20.82
N GLU A 95 -5.73 11.73 -21.91
CA GLU A 95 -4.59 11.97 -22.82
C GLU A 95 -3.53 12.88 -22.21
N ASN A 96 -3.95 13.83 -21.38
CA ASN A 96 -3.08 14.82 -20.79
C ASN A 96 -3.11 14.71 -19.26
N ARG A 97 -1.92 14.82 -18.65
CA ARG A 97 -1.75 14.86 -17.20
C ARG A 97 -2.56 15.98 -16.57
N TYR A 98 -2.61 17.15 -17.19
CA TYR A 98 -3.30 18.32 -16.63
C TYR A 98 -4.81 18.12 -16.54
N ASP A 99 -5.39 17.37 -17.49
CA ASP A 99 -6.83 17.11 -17.53
C ASP A 99 -7.26 16.06 -16.48
N THR A 100 -6.31 15.32 -15.88
CA THR A 100 -6.66 14.25 -14.94
C THR A 100 -7.42 14.77 -13.72
N GLU A 101 -6.99 15.89 -13.14
CA GLU A 101 -7.64 16.43 -11.93
C GLU A 101 -9.04 16.96 -12.28
N ASP A 102 -9.18 17.73 -13.36
CA ASP A 102 -10.46 18.27 -13.82
C ASP A 102 -11.48 17.16 -14.13
N VAL A 103 -11.07 16.12 -14.87
CA VAL A 103 -11.94 14.99 -15.19
C VAL A 103 -12.27 14.17 -13.94
N ALA A 104 -11.38 14.11 -12.96
CA ALA A 104 -11.65 13.43 -11.69
C ALA A 104 -12.67 14.19 -10.84
N GLU A 105 -12.68 15.53 -10.89
CA GLU A 105 -13.65 16.37 -10.16
C GLU A 105 -15.09 16.22 -10.68
N GLU A 106 -15.28 15.80 -11.94
CA GLU A 106 -16.60 15.44 -12.47
C GLU A 106 -17.19 14.18 -11.81
N VAL A 107 -16.35 13.35 -11.20
CA VAL A 107 -16.79 12.10 -10.58
C VAL A 107 -17.32 12.35 -9.17
N SER A 108 -18.63 12.12 -9.02
CA SER A 108 -19.31 12.14 -7.74
C SER A 108 -19.44 10.73 -7.19
N VAL A 109 -19.01 10.53 -5.94
CA VAL A 109 -19.17 9.28 -5.21
C VAL A 109 -20.14 9.50 -4.06
N GLU A 110 -21.29 8.83 -4.12
CA GLU A 110 -22.27 8.87 -3.04
C GLU A 110 -21.96 7.81 -2.00
N TYR A 111 -21.85 8.23 -0.75
CA TYR A 111 -21.55 7.38 0.38
C TYR A 111 -22.70 7.36 1.38
N GLU A 112 -22.87 6.23 2.06
CA GLU A 112 -23.56 6.15 3.35
C GLU A 112 -22.47 5.98 4.43
N PRO A 113 -22.11 7.06 5.16
CA PRO A 113 -21.04 7.00 6.15
C PRO A 113 -21.36 6.07 7.31
N GLU A 114 -20.36 5.36 7.78
CA GLU A 114 -20.44 4.50 8.97
C GLU A 114 -19.47 5.01 10.03
N LYS A 115 -19.69 4.63 11.30
CA LYS A 115 -18.78 5.01 12.39
C LYS A 115 -17.43 4.31 12.17
N PRO A 116 -16.32 5.07 12.05
CA PRO A 116 -15.00 4.46 11.90
C PRO A 116 -14.50 3.92 13.24
N ILE A 117 -13.71 2.84 13.19
CA ILE A 117 -12.98 2.31 14.34
C ILE A 117 -11.56 2.88 14.28
N THR A 118 -11.20 3.71 15.26
CA THR A 118 -9.91 4.44 15.26
C THR A 118 -8.97 4.04 16.40
N ASN A 119 -9.43 3.13 17.27
CA ASN A 119 -8.69 2.63 18.41
C ASN A 119 -8.57 1.10 18.35
N VAL A 120 -7.35 0.58 18.48
CA VAL A 120 -7.09 -0.87 18.38
C VAL A 120 -7.74 -1.67 19.51
N TYR A 121 -7.78 -1.13 20.74
CA TYR A 121 -8.42 -1.78 21.88
C TYR A 121 -9.94 -1.84 21.74
N GLU A 122 -10.57 -0.84 21.11
CA GLU A 122 -11.99 -0.90 20.74
C GLU A 122 -12.23 -1.94 19.65
N SER A 123 -11.35 -1.97 18.64
CA SER A 123 -11.43 -2.93 17.53
C SER A 123 -11.39 -4.38 18.03
N MET A 124 -10.53 -4.69 19.00
CA MET A 124 -10.36 -6.03 19.59
C MET A 124 -11.57 -6.56 20.38
N LYS A 125 -12.55 -5.70 20.72
CA LYS A 125 -13.77 -6.15 21.41
C LYS A 125 -14.74 -6.87 20.48
N ASP A 126 -14.53 -6.77 19.16
CA ASP A 126 -15.38 -7.37 18.13
C ASP A 126 -16.87 -6.97 18.21
N GLU A 127 -17.18 -5.81 18.83
CA GLU A 127 -18.54 -5.24 18.88
C GLU A 127 -19.02 -4.75 17.51
N ASP A 128 -18.08 -4.33 16.66
CA ASP A 128 -18.32 -3.88 15.29
C ASP A 128 -17.22 -4.45 14.37
N ILE A 129 -17.59 -5.42 13.54
CA ILE A 129 -16.64 -6.20 12.72
C ILE A 129 -16.50 -5.52 11.36
N ILE A 130 -15.27 -5.09 11.03
CA ILE A 130 -14.96 -4.38 9.77
C ILE A 130 -15.14 -5.31 8.57
N HIS A 131 -14.69 -6.56 8.71
CA HIS A 131 -14.73 -7.57 7.66
C HIS A 131 -15.60 -8.76 8.11
N PRO A 132 -16.90 -8.79 7.76
CA PRO A 132 -17.85 -9.77 8.30
C PRO A 132 -17.45 -11.24 8.08
N ASN A 133 -16.73 -11.52 6.98
CA ASN A 133 -16.20 -12.84 6.66
C ASN A 133 -15.14 -13.34 7.66
N LEU A 134 -14.45 -12.45 8.37
CA LEU A 134 -13.42 -12.82 9.35
C LEU A 134 -13.97 -13.05 10.75
N LYS A 135 -15.17 -12.54 11.05
CA LYS A 135 -15.85 -12.65 12.37
C LYS A 135 -15.11 -12.00 13.56
N THR A 136 -14.00 -11.32 13.31
CA THR A 136 -13.17 -10.62 14.30
C THR A 136 -12.30 -9.59 13.60
N ASN A 137 -11.93 -8.53 14.31
CA ASN A 137 -10.97 -7.54 13.85
C ASN A 137 -9.51 -7.92 14.19
N VAL A 138 -9.29 -8.99 14.97
CA VAL A 138 -7.95 -9.47 15.32
C VAL A 138 -7.39 -10.32 14.18
N SER A 139 -6.44 -9.74 13.43
CA SER A 139 -5.77 -10.41 12.31
C SER A 139 -4.84 -11.53 12.80
N ILE A 140 -4.02 -11.27 13.81
CA ILE A 140 -3.10 -12.26 14.37
C ILE A 140 -3.04 -12.12 15.88
N ASP A 141 -3.06 -13.25 16.57
CA ASP A 141 -2.84 -13.37 18.01
C ASP A 141 -1.85 -14.52 18.21
N THR A 142 -0.68 -14.20 18.74
CA THR A 142 0.43 -15.16 18.83
C THR A 142 1.27 -14.91 20.06
N GLU A 143 1.58 -16.00 20.77
CA GLU A 143 2.56 -16.00 21.85
C GLU A 143 3.94 -16.36 21.28
N VAL A 144 4.91 -15.45 21.43
CA VAL A 144 6.32 -15.74 21.14
C VAL A 144 7.02 -16.04 22.45
N LYS A 145 7.49 -17.28 22.61
CA LYS A 145 8.18 -17.76 23.82
C LYS A 145 9.51 -18.42 23.48
N GLY A 146 10.53 -18.13 24.26
CA GLY A 146 11.86 -18.72 24.11
C GLY A 146 12.69 -18.61 25.38
N GLY A 147 13.77 -19.40 25.46
CA GLY A 147 14.68 -19.41 26.60
C GLY A 147 14.11 -20.05 27.87
N ASN A 148 14.83 -19.88 28.99
CA ASN A 148 14.42 -20.40 30.29
C ASN A 148 13.61 -19.33 31.07
N VAL A 149 12.30 -19.31 30.86
CA VAL A 149 11.38 -18.33 31.46
C VAL A 149 11.38 -18.32 32.99
N LYS A 150 11.84 -19.39 33.66
CA LYS A 150 11.93 -19.47 35.14
C LYS A 150 13.01 -18.54 35.70
N LEU A 151 13.96 -18.07 34.89
CA LEU A 151 15.02 -17.16 35.36
C LEU A 151 14.46 -15.84 35.89
N LYS A 152 13.27 -15.42 35.45
CA LYS A 152 12.61 -14.20 35.95
C LYS A 152 12.33 -14.25 37.46
N GLU A 153 12.16 -15.44 38.03
CA GLU A 153 11.93 -15.65 39.47
C GLU A 153 13.18 -15.29 40.31
N LYS A 154 14.35 -15.20 39.69
CA LYS A 154 15.62 -14.82 40.33
C LYS A 154 15.95 -13.33 40.18
N ALA A 155 15.01 -12.52 39.68
CA ALA A 155 15.24 -11.12 39.43
C ALA A 155 15.25 -10.31 40.73
N ASP A 156 16.28 -9.51 40.91
CA ASP A 156 16.34 -8.51 41.97
C ASP A 156 15.69 -7.18 41.56
N VAL A 157 15.66 -6.93 40.24
CA VAL A 157 15.16 -5.70 39.64
C VAL A 157 14.16 -6.05 38.55
N VAL A 158 12.98 -5.45 38.62
CA VAL A 158 11.94 -5.54 37.59
C VAL A 158 11.61 -4.13 37.12
N VAL A 159 11.73 -3.89 35.81
CA VAL A 159 11.41 -2.61 35.19
C VAL A 159 10.25 -2.81 34.24
N GLU A 160 9.09 -2.21 34.54
CA GLU A 160 7.92 -2.18 33.67
C GLU A 160 7.87 -0.86 32.89
N ARG A 161 7.58 -0.93 31.60
CA ARG A 161 7.34 0.25 30.74
C ARG A 161 6.17 -0.01 29.80
N GLU A 162 5.37 1.04 29.63
CA GLU A 162 4.44 1.17 28.52
C GLU A 162 5.12 2.03 27.46
N ILE A 163 5.25 1.49 26.25
CA ILE A 163 5.98 2.10 25.15
C ILE A 163 5.03 2.18 23.96
N THR A 164 4.76 3.40 23.50
CA THR A 164 3.99 3.64 22.28
C THR A 164 4.92 4.17 21.19
N GLN A 165 4.91 3.52 20.04
CA GLN A 165 5.56 4.02 18.84
C GLN A 165 4.48 4.49 17.85
N ASN A 166 4.40 5.81 17.69
CA ASN A 166 3.45 6.44 16.77
C ASN A 166 3.58 5.86 15.36
N ARG A 167 2.43 5.79 14.70
CA ARG A 167 2.34 5.46 13.28
C ARG A 167 3.07 6.51 12.45
N ILE A 168 3.87 6.04 11.51
CA ILE A 168 4.66 6.89 10.62
C ILE A 168 4.50 6.43 9.17
N VAL A 169 4.68 7.36 8.25
CA VAL A 169 4.78 7.09 6.83
C VAL A 169 6.24 7.25 6.40
N SER A 170 6.77 6.27 5.67
CA SER A 170 8.04 6.48 4.97
C SER A 170 7.80 7.52 3.89
N ASN A 171 8.55 8.63 3.90
CA ASN A 171 8.31 9.77 3.02
C ASN A 171 9.50 9.98 2.05
N PRO A 172 9.77 9.05 1.12
CA PRO A 172 10.83 9.24 0.13
C PRO A 172 10.56 10.49 -0.72
N MET A 173 11.63 11.19 -1.12
CA MET A 173 11.51 12.45 -1.86
C MET A 173 10.89 12.26 -3.24
N GLU A 174 11.23 11.17 -3.93
CA GLU A 174 10.49 10.71 -5.11
C GLU A 174 9.26 9.90 -4.65
N PRO A 175 8.03 10.31 -5.01
CA PRO A 175 6.82 9.52 -4.74
C PRO A 175 6.82 8.14 -5.45
N LYS A 176 5.77 7.35 -5.23
CA LYS A 176 5.58 6.12 -6.01
C LYS A 176 5.11 6.46 -7.43
N GLY A 177 5.25 5.51 -8.32
CA GLY A 177 4.75 5.67 -9.68
C GLY A 177 4.95 4.43 -10.53
N ILE A 178 4.26 4.38 -11.65
CA ILE A 178 4.36 3.32 -12.64
C ILE A 178 4.18 3.88 -14.05
N ILE A 179 4.88 3.29 -15.02
CA ILE A 179 4.53 3.32 -16.43
C ILE A 179 4.29 1.87 -16.85
N ALA A 180 3.06 1.52 -17.19
CA ALA A 180 2.68 0.19 -17.66
C ALA A 180 2.42 0.23 -19.17
N TYR A 181 3.01 -0.70 -19.91
CA TYR A 181 2.81 -0.83 -21.35
C TYR A 181 2.61 -2.30 -21.74
N TYR A 182 1.40 -2.63 -22.16
CA TYR A 182 1.04 -3.94 -22.68
C TYR A 182 1.05 -3.92 -24.20
N HIS A 183 1.95 -4.72 -24.80
CA HIS A 183 2.09 -4.85 -26.25
C HIS A 183 2.49 -6.28 -26.61
N ASP A 184 1.94 -6.82 -27.70
CA ASP A 184 2.22 -8.17 -28.22
C ASP A 184 2.18 -9.29 -27.17
N GLY A 185 1.24 -9.20 -26.23
CA GLY A 185 1.07 -10.21 -25.18
C GLY A 185 2.07 -10.11 -24.03
N ILE A 186 2.84 -9.02 -23.94
CA ILE A 186 3.83 -8.77 -22.89
C ILE A 186 3.47 -7.47 -22.15
N LEU A 187 3.32 -7.57 -20.82
CA LEU A 187 3.21 -6.43 -19.92
C LEU A 187 4.61 -5.96 -19.51
N THR A 188 5.02 -4.79 -19.97
CA THR A 188 6.25 -4.13 -19.54
C THR A 188 5.93 -3.02 -18.55
N VAL A 189 6.62 -3.02 -17.41
CA VAL A 189 6.42 -2.07 -16.32
C VAL A 189 7.73 -1.39 -15.99
N TYR A 190 7.73 -0.07 -16.00
CA TYR A 190 8.76 0.76 -15.37
C TYR A 190 8.17 1.35 -14.09
N SER A 191 8.86 1.24 -12.96
CA SER A 191 8.33 1.74 -11.70
C SER A 191 9.44 2.12 -10.73
N SER A 192 9.20 3.13 -9.90
CA SER A 192 10.12 3.49 -8.82
C SER A 192 9.96 2.47 -7.68
N ILE A 193 10.84 1.46 -7.65
CA ILE A 193 10.67 0.24 -6.84
C ILE A 193 11.97 -0.25 -6.21
N GLN A 194 11.84 -1.05 -5.17
CA GLN A 194 12.95 -1.72 -4.47
C GLN A 194 13.09 -3.20 -4.85
N ALA A 195 12.01 -3.82 -5.36
CA ALA A 195 11.95 -5.27 -5.56
C ALA A 195 11.22 -5.64 -6.87
N PRO A 196 11.86 -5.50 -8.05
CA PRO A 196 11.23 -5.78 -9.35
C PRO A 196 10.62 -7.17 -9.45
N PHE A 197 11.29 -8.19 -8.92
CA PHE A 197 10.77 -9.56 -8.89
C PHE A 197 9.53 -9.71 -8.01
N ARG A 198 9.44 -8.95 -6.90
CA ARG A 198 8.25 -8.95 -6.05
C ARG A 198 7.07 -8.34 -6.79
N ILE A 199 7.26 -7.18 -7.41
CA ILE A 199 6.22 -6.51 -8.22
C ILE A 199 5.74 -7.41 -9.34
N ARG A 200 6.66 -8.08 -10.06
CA ARG A 200 6.30 -9.04 -11.11
C ARG A 200 5.40 -10.16 -10.58
N ASN A 201 5.75 -10.73 -9.43
CA ASN A 201 4.97 -11.82 -8.84
C ASN A 201 3.61 -11.34 -8.31
N ASP A 202 3.56 -10.13 -7.75
CA ASP A 202 2.31 -9.51 -7.30
C ASP A 202 1.38 -9.26 -8.49
N LEU A 203 1.88 -8.66 -9.58
CA LEU A 203 1.11 -8.44 -10.80
C LEU A 203 0.66 -9.77 -11.44
N ARG A 204 1.50 -10.80 -11.44
CA ARG A 204 1.12 -12.16 -11.88
C ARG A 204 -0.07 -12.68 -11.08
N GLU A 205 0.01 -12.62 -9.74
CA GLU A 205 -1.07 -13.12 -8.87
C GLU A 205 -2.39 -12.39 -9.12
N VAL A 206 -2.35 -11.06 -9.25
CA VAL A 206 -3.57 -10.25 -9.40
C VAL A 206 -4.15 -10.32 -10.80
N LEU A 207 -3.31 -10.27 -11.84
CA LEU A 207 -3.74 -10.19 -13.23
C LEU A 207 -3.89 -11.55 -13.91
N GLY A 208 -3.37 -12.62 -13.32
CA GLY A 208 -3.37 -13.96 -13.93
C GLY A 208 -2.52 -14.06 -15.19
N ILE A 209 -1.53 -13.18 -15.36
CA ILE A 209 -0.61 -13.17 -16.51
C ILE A 209 0.62 -14.00 -16.16
N GLU A 210 1.01 -14.94 -17.01
CA GLU A 210 2.22 -15.75 -16.81
C GLU A 210 3.48 -14.89 -16.58
N PRO A 211 4.37 -15.28 -15.65
CA PRO A 211 5.49 -14.43 -15.22
C PRO A 211 6.47 -14.09 -16.36
N GLU A 212 6.60 -14.94 -17.39
CA GLU A 212 7.44 -14.69 -18.57
C GLU A 212 6.88 -13.57 -19.45
N ARG A 213 5.57 -13.30 -19.34
CA ARG A 213 4.86 -12.21 -20.02
C ARG A 213 4.82 -10.92 -19.22
N ILE A 214 5.50 -10.85 -18.06
CA ILE A 214 5.62 -9.64 -17.25
C ILE A 214 7.09 -9.26 -17.09
N LYS A 215 7.46 -8.08 -17.61
CA LYS A 215 8.79 -7.50 -17.47
C LYS A 215 8.70 -6.28 -16.55
N VAL A 216 9.48 -6.27 -15.47
CA VAL A 216 9.49 -5.16 -14.52
C VAL A 216 10.90 -4.59 -14.43
N PHE A 217 11.01 -3.28 -14.65
CA PHE A 217 12.25 -2.54 -14.61
C PHE A 217 12.16 -1.41 -13.59
N ALA A 218 13.21 -1.23 -12.80
CA ALA A 218 13.45 0.02 -12.10
C ALA A 218 14.14 1.00 -13.05
N PRO A 219 13.87 2.31 -12.97
CA PRO A 219 14.70 3.33 -13.61
C PRO A 219 16.14 3.25 -13.10
N LYS A 220 17.06 3.96 -13.76
CA LYS A 220 18.47 4.01 -13.36
C LYS A 220 18.64 4.41 -11.90
N ASN A 221 17.84 5.36 -11.43
CA ASN A 221 17.83 5.82 -10.05
C ASN A 221 16.43 5.82 -9.45
N VAL A 222 16.35 5.50 -8.15
CA VAL A 222 15.13 5.53 -7.34
C VAL A 222 15.37 6.49 -6.18
N GLY A 223 14.54 7.53 -6.06
CA GLY A 223 14.64 8.60 -5.07
C GLY A 223 14.17 8.21 -3.67
N GLY A 224 14.68 7.08 -3.17
CA GLY A 224 14.34 6.49 -1.88
C GLY A 224 13.07 5.66 -1.91
N GLY A 225 12.94 4.72 -0.95
CA GLY A 225 11.77 3.84 -0.83
C GLY A 225 11.43 3.43 0.60
N PHE A 226 12.45 3.06 1.41
CA PHE A 226 12.32 2.79 2.85
C PHE A 226 11.22 1.77 3.22
N GLY A 227 10.97 0.80 2.33
CA GLY A 227 9.99 -0.28 2.51
C GLY A 227 8.69 -0.07 1.72
N ASN A 228 8.27 1.17 1.48
CA ASN A 228 7.00 1.49 0.80
C ASN A 228 7.02 1.19 -0.70
N LYS A 229 8.21 1.04 -1.29
CA LYS A 229 8.40 0.71 -2.72
C LYS A 229 8.74 -0.76 -2.96
N VAL A 230 8.48 -1.64 -1.99
CA VAL A 230 8.71 -3.09 -2.10
C VAL A 230 7.52 -3.84 -2.72
N PRO A 231 6.28 -3.74 -2.19
CA PRO A 231 5.13 -4.44 -2.77
C PRO A 231 4.53 -3.66 -3.94
N ALA A 232 3.71 -4.34 -4.75
CA ALA A 232 2.84 -3.66 -5.70
C ALA A 232 1.74 -2.89 -4.98
N HIS A 233 1.26 -1.81 -5.61
CA HIS A 233 0.16 -1.00 -5.12
C HIS A 233 -1.05 -1.11 -6.08
N PRO A 234 -2.29 -0.81 -5.63
CA PRO A 234 -3.47 -0.86 -6.49
C PRO A 234 -3.31 -0.11 -7.81
N GLU A 235 -2.65 1.04 -7.78
CA GLU A 235 -2.39 1.89 -8.94
C GLU A 235 -1.55 1.17 -10.00
N TYR A 236 -0.69 0.23 -9.59
CA TYR A 236 0.13 -0.56 -10.51
C TYR A 236 -0.71 -1.57 -11.29
N VAL A 237 -1.68 -2.18 -10.59
CA VAL A 237 -2.66 -3.09 -11.20
C VAL A 237 -3.58 -2.31 -12.14
N ILE A 238 -4.08 -1.16 -11.71
CA ILE A 238 -4.98 -0.31 -12.50
C ILE A 238 -4.29 0.18 -13.77
N ALA A 239 -3.05 0.69 -13.68
CA ALA A 239 -2.28 1.13 -14.84
C ALA A 239 -2.05 -0.02 -15.84
N SER A 240 -1.77 -1.23 -15.33
CA SER A 240 -1.60 -2.43 -16.16
C SER A 240 -2.89 -2.81 -16.88
N ILE A 241 -4.03 -2.81 -16.17
CA ILE A 241 -5.36 -3.07 -16.77
C ILE A 241 -5.72 -2.01 -17.81
N ALA A 242 -5.47 -0.74 -17.50
CA ALA A 242 -5.70 0.36 -18.43
C ALA A 242 -4.86 0.20 -19.69
N SER A 243 -3.58 -0.16 -19.55
CA SER A 243 -2.70 -0.38 -20.70
C SER A 243 -3.16 -1.56 -21.55
N MET A 244 -3.59 -2.66 -20.93
CA MET A 244 -4.17 -3.81 -21.64
C MET A 244 -5.45 -3.46 -22.42
N LYS A 245 -6.29 -2.55 -21.87
CA LYS A 245 -7.53 -2.12 -22.52
C LYS A 245 -7.31 -1.10 -23.64
N LEU A 246 -6.34 -0.20 -23.47
CA LEU A 246 -6.10 0.91 -24.40
C LEU A 246 -5.03 0.61 -25.44
N GLY A 247 -4.15 -0.37 -25.20
CA GLY A 247 -2.98 -0.63 -26.04
C GLY A 247 -1.95 0.49 -26.02
N ARG A 248 -1.97 1.34 -24.98
CA ARG A 248 -1.12 2.53 -24.82
C ARG A 248 -0.28 2.44 -23.54
N PRO A 249 0.90 3.07 -23.48
CA PRO A 249 1.63 3.25 -22.23
C PRO A 249 0.79 4.09 -21.25
N VAL A 250 0.59 3.62 -20.02
CA VAL A 250 -0.18 4.30 -18.98
C VAL A 250 0.77 4.72 -17.86
N LYS A 251 0.92 6.02 -17.66
CA LYS A 251 1.75 6.63 -16.61
C LYS A 251 0.88 7.05 -15.42
N TRP A 252 1.32 6.70 -14.23
CA TRP A 252 0.81 7.23 -12.97
C TRP A 252 1.98 7.64 -12.08
N ILE A 253 1.94 8.87 -11.58
CA ILE A 253 2.92 9.40 -10.64
C ILE A 253 2.14 9.94 -9.44
N GLU A 254 2.45 9.39 -8.27
CA GLU A 254 1.77 9.74 -7.03
C GLU A 254 2.06 11.20 -6.64
N THR A 255 1.03 11.95 -6.27
CA THR A 255 1.23 13.26 -5.64
C THR A 255 1.68 13.08 -4.18
N ARG A 256 2.33 14.11 -3.59
CA ARG A 256 2.70 14.03 -2.16
C ARG A 256 1.47 13.88 -1.25
N ARG A 257 0.33 14.48 -1.62
CA ARG A 257 -0.92 14.36 -0.86
C ARG A 257 -1.41 12.92 -0.87
N GLU A 258 -1.48 12.30 -2.04
CA GLU A 258 -1.84 10.89 -2.15
C GLU A 258 -0.92 10.02 -1.32
N HIS A 259 0.39 10.25 -1.39
CA HIS A 259 1.40 9.49 -0.63
C HIS A 259 1.14 9.47 0.88
N LEU A 260 0.75 10.61 1.46
CA LEU A 260 0.47 10.72 2.90
C LEU A 260 -0.85 10.03 3.29
N THR A 261 -1.76 9.88 2.34
CA THR A 261 -3.09 9.26 2.53
C THR A 261 -3.19 7.82 1.97
N ASN A 262 -2.12 7.32 1.36
CA ASN A 262 -2.01 5.96 0.85
C ASN A 262 -1.61 5.02 2.01
N PRO A 263 -2.34 3.91 2.26
CA PRO A 263 -2.32 3.18 3.54
C PRO A 263 -1.02 2.45 3.91
N THR A 264 0.06 2.55 3.11
CA THR A 264 1.34 1.92 3.46
C THR A 264 2.09 2.71 4.53
N GLN A 265 1.70 2.48 5.78
CA GLN A 265 2.29 3.09 6.97
C GLN A 265 2.97 2.02 7.83
N GLY A 266 3.90 2.43 8.67
CA GLY A 266 4.63 1.54 9.57
C GLY A 266 4.55 1.99 11.01
N ARG A 267 4.98 1.10 11.90
CA ARG A 267 4.89 1.30 13.36
C ARG A 267 3.41 1.39 13.77
N GLY A 268 3.05 2.30 14.67
CA GLY A 268 1.70 2.35 15.23
C GLY A 268 1.45 1.18 16.17
N VAL A 269 2.42 0.92 17.04
CA VAL A 269 2.39 -0.21 18.00
C VAL A 269 2.45 0.34 19.42
N SER A 270 1.77 -0.33 20.34
CA SER A 270 1.84 -0.07 21.77
C SER A 270 2.20 -1.36 22.49
N GLY A 271 3.17 -1.29 23.40
CA GLY A 271 3.62 -2.45 24.15
C GLY A 271 3.71 -2.18 25.63
N LYS A 272 3.27 -3.15 26.43
CA LYS A 272 3.52 -3.19 27.87
C LYS A 272 4.55 -4.27 28.14
N VAL A 273 5.76 -3.86 28.52
CA VAL A 273 6.92 -4.75 28.57
C VAL A 273 7.59 -4.67 29.95
N ARG A 274 8.02 -5.82 30.46
CA ARG A 274 8.83 -5.97 31.68
C ARG A 274 10.18 -6.55 31.36
N LEU A 275 11.23 -5.94 31.89
CA LEU A 275 12.58 -6.47 31.93
C LEU A 275 12.89 -6.97 33.34
N TYR A 276 13.40 -8.19 33.43
CA TYR A 276 13.89 -8.82 34.65
C TYR A 276 15.41 -8.82 34.66
N ALA A 277 16.03 -8.36 35.75
CA ALA A 277 17.48 -8.29 35.88
C ALA A 277 17.98 -8.52 37.32
N THR A 278 19.28 -8.82 37.47
CA THR A 278 19.96 -8.82 38.77
C THR A 278 20.41 -7.41 39.17
N LYS A 279 20.83 -7.20 40.43
CA LYS A 279 21.37 -5.90 40.90
C LYS A 279 22.62 -5.44 40.15
N GLU A 280 23.38 -6.38 39.58
CA GLU A 280 24.58 -6.13 38.78
C GLU A 280 24.26 -5.78 37.31
N GLY A 281 22.98 -5.71 36.94
CA GLY A 281 22.54 -5.32 35.60
C GLY A 281 22.47 -6.47 34.59
N LYS A 282 22.59 -7.73 35.02
CA LYS A 282 22.43 -8.88 34.11
C LYS A 282 20.96 -9.11 33.80
N ALA A 283 20.58 -9.04 32.52
CA ALA A 283 19.23 -9.37 32.05
C ALA A 283 18.95 -10.89 32.21
N LEU A 284 17.78 -11.20 32.76
CA LEU A 284 17.29 -12.57 33.02
C LEU A 284 16.12 -12.94 32.10
N GLY A 285 15.38 -11.95 31.61
CA GLY A 285 14.28 -12.18 30.69
C GLY A 285 13.49 -10.91 30.38
N VAL A 286 12.69 -10.99 29.32
CA VAL A 286 11.70 -9.98 28.94
C VAL A 286 10.36 -10.67 28.76
N GLU A 287 9.30 -10.07 29.27
CA GLU A 287 7.92 -10.47 28.95
C GLU A 287 7.10 -9.23 28.63
N GLY A 288 6.04 -9.39 27.85
CA GLY A 288 5.16 -8.28 27.55
C GLY A 288 4.13 -8.62 26.50
N GLU A 289 3.22 -7.69 26.30
CA GLU A 289 2.21 -7.71 25.25
C GLU A 289 2.50 -6.57 24.28
N ILE A 290 2.34 -6.82 22.98
CA ILE A 290 2.48 -5.83 21.92
C ILE A 290 1.21 -5.88 21.08
N ILE A 291 0.62 -4.71 20.85
CA ILE A 291 -0.59 -4.50 20.06
C ILE A 291 -0.25 -3.53 18.93
#